data_AF-A0A945VCT4-F1
#
_entry.id   AF-A0A945VCT4-F1
#
_cell.length_a   1.000
_cell.length_b   1.000
_cell.length_c   1.000
_cell.angle_alpha   90.00
_cell.angle_beta   90.00
_cell.angle_gamma   90.00
#
_symmetry.space_group_name_H-M   'P 1'
#
loop_
_entity.id
_entity.type
_entity.pdbx_description
1 polymer ?
#
loop_
_entity_poly.entity_id
_entity_poly.type
_entity_poly.pdbx_seq_one_letter_code
_entity_poly.pdbx_strand_id
1 'polypeptide(L)'
;MSILLIPFSWIYSGLTKLRLYLGAHQKIDIPVICVGNINMGGTGKTPVVIDLVMRLLEMGKKPIVVTRGYGGSNKGPIMVTSKHTADDVGDEPILLTGFSEVCVSRNRIYGAKMA
;
A
#
# COMPACT_ATOMS: atom_id res chain seq x y z
N MET A 1 32.69 7.03 5.21
CA MET A 1 32.09 5.69 4.97
C MET A 1 30.91 5.67 3.98
N SER A 2 30.45 6.82 3.42
CA SER A 2 29.30 6.84 2.50
C SER A 2 29.67 6.86 1.00
N ILE A 3 30.92 7.14 0.67
CA ILE A 3 31.40 7.24 -0.72
C ILE A 3 31.48 5.87 -1.41
N LEU A 4 31.70 4.79 -0.65
CA LEU A 4 31.80 3.43 -1.20
C LEU A 4 30.47 2.90 -1.78
N LEU A 5 29.32 3.45 -1.36
CA LEU A 5 27.99 3.03 -1.80
C LEU A 5 27.46 3.85 -2.99
N ILE A 6 28.17 4.91 -3.40
CA ILE A 6 27.80 5.77 -4.54
C ILE A 6 27.65 4.97 -5.85
N PRO A 7 28.58 4.08 -6.26
CA PRO A 7 28.41 3.31 -7.49
C PRO A 7 27.18 2.39 -7.42
N PHE A 8 26.88 1.83 -6.25
CA PHE A 8 25.70 1.01 -6.03
C PHE A 8 24.40 1.84 -6.12
N SER A 9 24.44 3.08 -5.64
CA SER A 9 23.33 4.04 -5.75
C SER A 9 23.01 4.40 -7.20
N TRP A 10 24.02 4.59 -8.05
CA TRP A 10 23.82 4.85 -9.48
C TRP A 10 23.17 3.67 -10.20
N ILE A 11 23.62 2.45 -9.92
CA ILE A 11 23.01 1.22 -10.47
C ILE A 11 21.55 1.11 -10.01
N TYR A 12 21.27 1.27 -8.72
CA TYR A 12 19.91 1.21 -8.19
C TYR A 12 19.00 2.29 -8.79
N SER A 13 19.51 3.51 -8.94
CA SER A 13 18.78 4.64 -9.54
C SER A 13 18.49 4.40 -11.02
N GLY A 14 19.46 3.89 -11.78
CA GLY A 14 19.30 3.53 -13.18
C GLY A 14 18.24 2.44 -13.39
N LEU A 15 18.30 1.37 -12.59
CA LEU A 15 17.32 0.28 -12.60
C LEU A 15 15.91 0.77 -12.21
N THR A 16 15.82 1.65 -11.21
CA THR A 16 14.53 2.23 -10.79
C THR A 16 13.91 3.07 -11.89
N LYS A 17 14.70 3.93 -12.57
CA LYS A 17 14.23 4.72 -13.71
C LYS A 17 13.76 3.83 -14.86
N LEU A 18 14.54 2.80 -15.21
CA LEU A 18 14.16 1.85 -16.26
C LEU A 18 12.86 1.11 -15.91
N ARG A 19 12.71 0.68 -14.65
CA ARG A 19 11.49 0.02 -14.17
C ARG A 19 10.26 0.94 -14.22
N LEU A 20 10.41 2.21 -13.88
CA LEU A 20 9.32 3.19 -13.96
C LEU A 20 8.94 3.45 -15.42
N TYR A 21 9.93 3.56 -16.31
CA TYR A 21 9.73 3.77 -17.74
C TYR A 21 9.04 2.58 -18.42
N LEU A 22 9.46 1.35 -18.09
CA LEU A 22 8.88 0.11 -18.63
C LEU A 22 7.62 -0.35 -17.88
N GLY A 23 7.23 0.35 -16.80
CA GLY A 23 6.16 -0.08 -15.92
C GLY A 23 4.80 -0.10 -16.63
N ALA A 24 4.21 -1.28 -16.78
CA ALA A 24 2.86 -1.40 -17.35
C ALA A 24 1.83 -0.71 -16.45
N HIS A 25 1.16 0.31 -16.98
CA HIS A 25 0.06 0.98 -16.29
C HIS A 25 -1.24 0.28 -16.69
N GLN A 26 -1.92 -0.34 -15.72
CA GLN A 26 -3.27 -0.85 -15.94
C GLN A 26 -4.29 0.17 -15.45
N LYS A 27 -5.28 0.46 -16.30
CA LYS A 27 -6.43 1.27 -15.91
C LYS A 27 -7.36 0.46 -15.02
N ILE A 28 -7.94 1.13 -14.04
CA ILE A 28 -8.98 0.62 -13.17
C ILE A 28 -10.14 1.62 -13.28
N ASP A 29 -11.37 1.12 -13.37
CA ASP A 29 -12.56 1.95 -13.65
C ASP A 29 -13.03 2.76 -12.44
N ILE A 30 -12.46 2.51 -11.25
CA ILE A 30 -12.74 3.25 -10.03
C ILE A 30 -11.63 4.29 -9.74
N PRO A 31 -11.95 5.42 -9.08
CA PRO A 31 -10.94 6.36 -8.62
C PRO A 31 -9.98 5.72 -7.62
N VAL A 32 -8.67 5.84 -7.87
CA VAL A 32 -7.62 5.29 -7.01
C VAL A 32 -6.73 6.41 -6.49
N ILE A 33 -6.53 6.46 -5.16
CA ILE A 33 -5.58 7.37 -4.51
C ILE A 33 -4.40 6.57 -3.98
N CYS A 34 -3.20 6.86 -4.49
CA CYS A 34 -1.97 6.21 -4.05
C CYS A 34 -1.29 7.01 -2.94
N VAL A 35 -1.25 6.46 -1.72
CA VAL A 35 -0.49 7.03 -0.60
C VAL A 35 0.84 6.29 -0.46
N GLY A 36 1.95 7.00 -0.67
CA GLY A 36 3.31 6.46 -0.62
C GLY A 36 4.28 7.42 0.06
N ASN A 37 5.50 6.95 0.31
CA ASN A 37 6.60 7.80 0.76
C ASN A 37 7.88 7.35 0.06
N ILE A 38 8.78 8.30 -0.15
CA ILE A 38 10.11 8.15 -0.72
C ILE A 38 11.12 7.56 0.27
N ASN A 39 10.88 7.70 1.58
CA ASN A 39 11.78 7.24 2.63
C ASN A 39 11.34 5.90 3.23
N MET A 40 12.32 5.04 3.56
CA MET A 40 12.12 3.78 4.28
C MET A 40 12.13 4.06 5.79
N GLY A 41 11.03 3.78 6.50
CA GLY A 41 10.86 4.04 7.93
C GLY A 41 9.43 4.45 8.32
N GLY A 42 9.20 4.62 9.63
CA GLY A 42 7.92 5.06 10.24
C GLY A 42 7.59 6.49 9.87
N THR A 43 7.02 6.68 8.69
CA THR A 43 6.98 7.98 8.00
C THR A 43 5.58 8.58 7.93
N GLY A 44 4.73 8.26 8.91
CA GLY A 44 3.39 8.86 9.02
C GLY A 44 2.40 8.46 7.93
N LYS A 45 2.70 7.47 7.07
CA LYS A 45 1.78 6.99 6.03
C LYS A 45 0.44 6.57 6.61
N THR A 46 0.47 5.77 7.68
CA THR A 46 -0.74 5.23 8.30
C THR A 46 -1.64 6.36 8.85
N PRO A 47 -1.12 7.36 9.60
CA PRO A 47 -1.89 8.57 9.93
C PRO A 47 -2.49 9.30 8.71
N VAL A 48 -1.72 9.47 7.62
CA VAL A 48 -2.21 10.13 6.40
C VAL A 48 -3.33 9.33 5.73
N VAL A 49 -3.21 8.00 5.68
CA VAL A 49 -4.26 7.12 5.16
C VAL A 49 -5.52 7.25 6.00
N ILE A 50 -5.40 7.27 7.33
CA ILE A 50 -6.54 7.42 8.24
C ILE A 50 -7.23 8.77 8.03
N ASP A 51 -6.49 9.88 8.01
CA ASP A 51 -7.05 11.22 7.77
C ASP A 51 -7.78 11.29 6.41
N LEU A 52 -7.19 10.72 5.36
CA LEU A 52 -7.81 10.65 4.04
C LEU A 52 -9.10 9.83 4.04
N VAL A 53 -9.08 8.66 4.69
CA VAL A 53 -10.27 7.79 4.84
C VAL A 53 -11.38 8.54 5.57
N MET A 54 -11.07 9.21 6.68
CA MET A 54 -12.04 9.97 7.46
C MET A 54 -12.68 11.08 6.62
N ARG A 55 -11.90 11.88 5.90
CA ARG A 55 -12.43 12.91 4.99
C ARG A 55 -13.33 12.35 3.90
N LEU A 56 -12.96 11.20 3.33
CA LEU A 56 -13.78 10.57 2.29
C LEU A 56 -15.10 10.05 2.86
N LEU A 57 -15.09 9.52 4.09
CA LEU A 57 -16.31 9.12 4.80
C LEU A 57 -17.19 10.33 5.12
N GLU A 58 -16.63 11.45 5.57
CA GLU A 58 -17.35 12.72 5.79
C GLU A 58 -18.00 13.25 4.50
N MET A 59 -17.38 13.01 3.35
CA MET A 59 -17.94 13.31 2.03
C MET A 59 -18.98 12.28 1.54
N GLY A 60 -19.39 11.33 2.39
CA GLY A 60 -20.35 10.27 2.06
C GLY A 60 -19.83 9.22 1.09
N LYS A 61 -18.50 9.09 0.93
CA LYS A 61 -17.87 8.05 0.11
C LYS A 61 -17.66 6.79 0.94
N LYS A 62 -17.40 5.67 0.25
CA LYS A 62 -17.07 4.37 0.84
C LYS A 62 -15.66 3.95 0.43
N PRO A 63 -14.61 4.55 1.02
CA PRO A 63 -13.24 4.22 0.68
C PRO A 63 -12.89 2.80 1.14
N ILE A 64 -12.11 2.09 0.32
CA ILE A 64 -11.53 0.78 0.66
C ILE A 64 -10.01 0.91 0.56
N VAL A 65 -9.31 0.46 1.59
CA VAL A 65 -7.85 0.60 1.65
C VAL A 65 -7.18 -0.68 1.13
N VAL A 66 -6.35 -0.54 0.09
CA VAL A 66 -5.55 -1.66 -0.43
C VAL A 66 -4.12 -1.57 0.10
N THR A 67 -3.74 -2.50 0.97
CA THR A 67 -2.42 -2.58 1.60
C THR A 67 -1.68 -3.86 1.22
N ARG A 68 -0.36 -3.89 1.42
CA ARG A 68 0.49 -5.02 0.98
C ARG A 68 0.48 -6.16 2.01
N GLY A 69 0.06 -5.86 3.24
CA GLY A 69 0.11 -6.79 4.37
C GLY A 69 1.54 -7.14 4.76
N TYR A 70 2.37 -6.12 5.05
CA TYR A 70 3.76 -6.37 5.43
C TYR A 70 3.82 -7.13 6.77
N GLY A 71 4.69 -8.12 6.87
CA GLY A 71 4.78 -9.00 8.04
C GLY A 71 3.79 -10.18 8.03
N GLY A 72 2.66 -10.06 7.32
CA GLY A 72 1.66 -11.13 7.19
C GLY A 72 2.06 -12.24 6.21
N SER A 73 1.50 -13.43 6.45
CA SER A 73 1.68 -14.62 5.62
C SER A 73 0.83 -14.60 4.34
N ASN A 74 -0.37 -14.01 4.38
CA ASN A 74 -1.27 -13.93 3.24
C ASN A 74 -0.80 -12.91 2.21
N LYS A 75 -0.75 -13.34 0.94
CA LYS A 75 -0.29 -12.50 -0.18
C LYS A 75 -1.44 -11.84 -0.96
N GLY A 76 -2.68 -12.18 -0.61
CA GLY A 76 -3.91 -11.66 -1.21
C GLY A 76 -4.20 -12.12 -2.64
N PRO A 77 -5.24 -11.56 -3.30
CA PRO A 77 -6.15 -10.55 -2.75
C PRO A 77 -7.12 -11.15 -1.72
N ILE A 78 -7.24 -10.52 -0.54
CA ILE A 78 -8.13 -10.96 0.53
C ILE A 78 -8.66 -9.75 1.31
N MET A 79 -9.95 -9.75 1.62
CA MET A 79 -10.54 -8.77 2.53
C MET A 79 -10.23 -9.14 3.98
N VAL A 80 -9.77 -8.17 4.75
CA VAL A 80 -9.46 -8.38 6.17
C VAL A 80 -10.78 -8.52 6.93
N THR A 81 -10.87 -9.55 7.78
CA THR A 81 -12.05 -9.82 8.62
C THR A 81 -11.60 -9.96 10.07
N SER A 82 -12.56 -9.99 11.01
CA SER A 82 -12.30 -10.19 12.44
C SER A 82 -11.65 -11.54 12.79
N LYS A 83 -11.57 -12.47 11.83
CA LYS A 83 -10.92 -13.78 12.01
C LYS A 83 -9.42 -13.74 11.70
N HIS A 84 -8.93 -12.71 11.02
CA HIS A 84 -7.52 -12.60 10.65
C HIS A 84 -6.69 -11.99 11.78
N THR A 85 -5.50 -12.54 11.96
CA THR A 85 -4.51 -12.10 12.95
C THR A 85 -3.36 -11.34 12.28
N ALA A 86 -2.50 -10.71 13.08
CA ALA A 86 -1.34 -9.98 12.57
C ALA A 86 -0.40 -10.90 11.76
N ASP A 87 -0.30 -12.17 12.13
CA ASP A 87 0.48 -13.15 11.38
C ASP A 87 -0.15 -13.49 10.02
N ASP A 88 -1.47 -13.33 9.90
CA ASP A 88 -2.18 -13.57 8.65
C ASP A 88 -1.99 -12.41 7.68
N VAL A 89 -2.24 -11.18 8.13
CA VAL A 89 -2.37 -10.02 7.26
C VAL A 89 -1.36 -8.92 7.53
N GLY A 90 -0.75 -8.89 8.71
CA GLY A 90 0.10 -7.80 9.22
C GLY A 90 -0.64 -6.90 10.20
N ASP A 91 0.11 -6.14 11.01
CA ASP A 91 -0.46 -5.22 12.01
C ASP A 91 -1.17 -4.02 11.39
N GLU A 92 -0.57 -3.41 10.36
CA GLU A 92 -1.11 -2.21 9.72
C GLU A 92 -2.50 -2.43 9.10
N PRO A 93 -2.78 -3.52 8.35
CA PRO A 93 -4.12 -3.81 7.87
C PRO A 93 -5.16 -3.98 8.97
N ILE A 94 -4.81 -4.62 10.09
CA ILE A 94 -5.72 -4.81 11.24
C ILE A 94 -6.05 -3.48 11.89
N LEU A 95 -5.07 -2.60 12.04
CA LEU A 95 -5.30 -1.26 12.56
C LEU A 95 -6.27 -0.47 11.65
N LEU A 96 -6.11 -0.60 10.33
CA LEU A 96 -6.91 0.14 9.35
C LEU A 96 -8.37 -0.35 9.24
N THR A 97 -8.69 -1.59 9.64
CA THR A 97 -10.08 -2.07 9.65
C THR A 97 -10.97 -1.33 10.64
N GLY A 98 -10.39 -0.64 11.63
CA GLY A 98 -11.13 0.24 12.52
C GLY A 98 -11.70 1.50 11.84
N PHE A 99 -11.25 1.82 10.63
CA PHE A 99 -11.63 3.05 9.92
C PHE A 99 -12.33 2.79 8.56
N SER A 100 -11.96 1.72 7.86
CA SER A 100 -12.53 1.38 6.55
C SER A 100 -12.37 -0.11 6.27
N GLU A 101 -13.05 -0.63 5.25
CA GLU A 101 -12.74 -1.95 4.71
C GLU A 101 -11.30 -1.99 4.16
N VAL A 102 -10.61 -3.11 4.37
CA VAL A 102 -9.20 -3.27 4.01
C VAL A 102 -9.01 -4.52 3.17
N CYS A 103 -8.34 -4.36 2.02
CA CYS A 103 -7.88 -5.46 1.18
C CYS A 103 -6.36 -5.62 1.29
N VAL A 104 -5.89 -6.81 1.64
CA VAL A 104 -4.47 -7.17 1.53
C VAL A 104 -4.23 -7.79 0.16
N SER A 105 -3.30 -7.22 -0.60
CA SER A 105 -2.83 -7.80 -1.87
C SER A 105 -1.43 -7.32 -2.24
N ARG A 106 -0.55 -8.25 -2.65
CA ARG A 106 0.76 -7.88 -3.24
C ARG A 106 0.61 -7.24 -4.61
N ASN A 107 -0.44 -7.58 -5.35
CA ASN A 107 -0.77 -6.97 -6.62
C ASN A 107 -1.91 -5.95 -6.41
N ARG A 108 -1.56 -4.66 -6.45
CA ARG A 108 -2.53 -3.57 -6.23
C ARG A 108 -3.70 -3.59 -7.21
N ILE A 109 -3.51 -4.07 -8.43
CA ILE A 109 -4.59 -4.17 -9.41
C ILE A 109 -5.62 -5.22 -8.98
N TYR A 110 -5.17 -6.39 -8.53
CA TYR A 110 -6.10 -7.41 -8.04
C TYR A 110 -6.78 -7.00 -6.73
N GLY A 111 -6.07 -6.26 -5.87
CA GLY A 111 -6.69 -5.70 -4.66
C GLY A 111 -7.77 -4.67 -5.00
N ALA A 112 -7.50 -3.76 -5.93
CA ALA A 112 -8.44 -2.73 -6.36
C ALA A 112 -9.61 -3.26 -7.23
N LYS A 113 -9.52 -4.49 -7.76
CA LYS A 113 -10.66 -5.17 -8.41
C LYS A 113 -11.54 -5.93 -7.42
N MET A 114 -11.01 -6.26 -6.24
CA MET A 114 -11.71 -6.96 -5.17
C MET A 114 -12.42 -5.98 -4.23
N ALA A 115 -11.82 -4.81 -4.04
CA ALA A 115 -12.42 -3.64 -3.42
C ALA A 115 -13.51 -3.06 -4.34
#